data_AF-A0A060YS59-F1
#
_entry.id   AF-A0A060YS59-F1
#
_cell.length_a   1.000
_cell.length_b   1.000
_cell.length_c   1.000
_cell.angle_alpha   90.00
_cell.angle_beta   90.00
_cell.angle_gamma   90.00
#
_symmetry.space_group_name_H-M   'P 1'
#
loop_
_entity.id
_entity.type
_entity.pdbx_description
1 polymer ?
#
loop_
_entity_poly.entity_id
_entity_poly.type
_entity_poly.pdbx_seq_one_letter_code
_entity_poly.pdbx_strand_id
1 'polypeptide(L)'
;LSLHCVAELGDYSDSEHAPGYLSQFCFIPNPPQGLDKEVTKHHQQHSGLSPAQSEFNYLNTARTLELYGVELHYARDQSNTEILIGVMSTGIVVYKNRVRINCFPWLKIVKISFKCKQFFVQLRREVNETRETLLGFNMVNYRACKNLWKTCVEHHTFFRLDRPVPPQKNFFAHYFTLGSKFRYCGRTEVQSVQYGKEKGIKDRVFARSPSKPLARKLMGGTDWEAVSRNSLSDERLETQSLPTRSPPGTPNQ
;
A
#
# COMPACT_ATOMS: atom_id res chain seq x y z
N LEU A 1 7.62 -2.56 17.41
CA LEU A 1 8.98 -3.15 17.36
C LEU A 1 9.13 -4.30 18.35
N SER A 2 8.80 -4.13 19.64
CA SER A 2 8.83 -5.23 20.61
C SER A 2 7.92 -6.41 20.23
N LEU A 3 6.71 -6.16 19.71
CA LEU A 3 5.82 -7.21 19.19
C LEU A 3 6.44 -8.03 18.03
N HIS A 4 7.32 -7.41 17.23
CA HIS A 4 8.07 -8.16 16.21
C HIS A 4 9.12 -9.06 16.85
N CYS A 5 9.76 -8.62 17.95
CA CYS A 5 10.70 -9.45 18.70
C CYS A 5 10.00 -10.69 19.26
N VAL A 6 8.80 -10.54 19.85
CA VAL A 6 8.04 -11.70 20.36
C VAL A 6 7.67 -12.66 19.24
N ALA A 7 7.31 -12.15 18.06
CA ALA A 7 6.95 -13.01 16.93
C ALA A 7 8.14 -13.81 16.38
N GLU A 8 9.35 -13.25 16.39
CA GLU A 8 10.56 -13.87 15.84
C GLU A 8 11.33 -14.72 16.88
N LEU A 9 11.42 -14.25 18.11
CA LEU A 9 12.26 -14.82 19.17
C LEU A 9 11.46 -15.52 20.28
N GLY A 10 10.14 -15.31 20.34
CA GLY A 10 9.32 -15.79 21.44
C GLY A 10 9.42 -14.91 22.68
N ASP A 11 9.16 -15.48 23.85
CA ASP A 11 9.17 -14.75 25.10
C ASP A 11 10.59 -14.32 25.50
N TYR A 12 10.69 -13.15 26.14
CA TYR A 12 11.97 -12.69 26.67
C TYR A 12 12.50 -13.63 27.77
N SER A 13 13.80 -13.93 27.70
CA SER A 13 14.54 -14.72 28.67
C SER A 13 15.94 -14.13 28.85
N ASP A 14 16.36 -13.86 30.10
CA ASP A 14 17.67 -13.28 30.40
C ASP A 14 18.84 -14.18 29.98
N SER A 15 18.62 -15.51 29.85
CA SER A 15 19.66 -16.44 29.38
C SER A 15 19.91 -16.37 27.88
N GLU A 16 18.88 -16.06 27.09
CA GLU A 16 18.94 -16.05 25.62
C GLU A 16 19.08 -14.62 25.06
N HIS A 17 18.58 -13.63 25.79
CA HIS A 17 18.47 -12.24 25.34
C HIS A 17 19.46 -11.32 26.05
N ALA A 18 20.75 -11.66 25.96
CA ALA A 18 21.84 -10.86 26.51
C ALA A 18 21.85 -9.42 25.94
N PRO A 19 22.42 -8.43 26.66
CA PRO A 19 22.51 -7.06 26.18
C PRO A 19 23.10 -6.98 24.76
N GLY A 20 22.34 -6.37 23.84
CA GLY A 20 22.74 -6.26 22.44
C GLY A 20 22.15 -7.32 21.50
N TYR A 21 21.31 -8.26 21.97
CA TYR A 21 20.64 -9.24 21.09
C TYR A 21 19.81 -8.60 19.97
N LEU A 22 19.41 -7.33 20.13
CA LEU A 22 18.69 -6.57 19.11
C LEU A 22 19.56 -6.06 17.96
N SER A 23 20.89 -6.14 18.06
CA SER A 23 21.82 -5.59 17.05
C SER A 23 21.72 -6.29 15.69
N GLN A 24 21.16 -7.49 15.65
CA GLN A 24 20.90 -8.24 14.41
C GLN A 24 19.64 -7.74 13.66
N PHE A 25 18.78 -6.97 14.32
CA PHE A 25 17.59 -6.38 13.73
C PHE A 25 17.85 -4.94 13.30
N CYS A 26 17.38 -4.59 12.11
CA CYS A 26 17.38 -3.21 11.62
C CYS A 26 15.95 -2.69 11.60
N PHE A 27 15.46 -2.18 12.74
CA PHE A 27 14.07 -1.69 12.87
C PHE A 27 13.82 -0.42 12.07
N ILE A 28 14.69 0.56 12.24
CA ILE A 28 14.61 1.85 11.56
C ILE A 28 16.02 2.31 11.15
N PRO A 29 16.15 3.02 10.02
CA PRO A 29 17.38 3.71 9.65
C PRO A 29 17.73 4.75 10.71
N ASN A 30 18.99 4.79 11.15
CA ASN A 30 19.50 5.72 12.17
C ASN A 30 18.66 5.72 13.46
N PRO A 31 18.64 4.61 14.22
CA PRO A 31 17.86 4.52 15.44
C PRO A 31 18.34 5.55 16.48
N PRO A 32 17.42 6.20 17.22
CA PRO A 32 17.79 7.11 18.29
C PRO A 32 18.50 6.35 19.41
N GLN A 33 19.38 7.05 20.13
CA GLN A 33 20.10 6.47 21.26
C GLN A 33 19.10 5.96 22.31
N GLY A 34 19.26 4.70 22.73
CA GLY A 34 18.38 4.08 23.73
C GLY A 34 17.14 3.37 23.18
N LEU A 35 16.92 3.37 21.85
CA LEU A 35 15.82 2.60 21.24
C LEU A 35 15.84 1.14 21.68
N ASP A 36 17.00 0.50 21.66
CA ASP A 36 17.15 -0.92 22.02
C ASP A 36 16.69 -1.20 23.45
N LYS A 37 17.00 -0.29 24.39
CA LYS A 37 16.57 -0.43 25.80
C LYS A 37 15.05 -0.38 25.92
N GLU A 38 14.41 0.56 25.22
CA GLU A 38 12.96 0.67 25.20
C GLU A 38 12.31 -0.54 24.51
N VAL A 39 12.90 -1.05 23.43
CA VAL A 39 12.40 -2.25 22.75
C VAL A 39 12.52 -3.47 23.66
N THR A 40 13.65 -3.67 24.35
CA THR A 40 13.83 -4.76 25.31
C THR A 40 12.86 -4.66 26.49
N LYS A 41 12.67 -3.47 27.06
CA LYS A 41 11.70 -3.25 28.13
C LYS A 41 10.28 -3.65 27.71
N HIS A 42 9.84 -3.24 26.53
CA HIS A 42 8.53 -3.64 26.02
C HIS A 42 8.49 -5.11 25.56
N HIS A 43 9.63 -5.72 25.23
CA HIS A 43 9.72 -7.15 24.93
C HIS A 43 9.37 -7.98 26.16
N GLN A 44 9.92 -7.61 27.32
CA GLN A 44 9.61 -8.23 28.62
C GLN A 44 8.11 -8.10 28.99
N GLN A 45 7.48 -6.99 28.64
CA GLN A 45 6.06 -6.73 28.96
C GLN A 45 5.08 -7.52 28.08
N HIS A 46 5.52 -8.07 26.94
CA HIS A 46 4.68 -8.77 25.97
C HIS A 46 4.82 -10.31 26.04
N SER A 47 5.31 -10.85 27.16
CA SER A 47 5.42 -12.30 27.37
C SER A 47 4.06 -12.99 27.35
N GLY A 48 4.03 -14.22 26.85
CA GLY A 48 2.85 -15.07 26.77
C GLY A 48 2.01 -14.86 25.51
N LEU A 49 2.43 -13.96 24.60
CA LEU A 49 1.78 -13.80 23.30
C LEU A 49 2.30 -14.86 22.32
N SER A 50 1.39 -15.59 21.69
CA SER A 50 1.76 -16.43 20.56
C SER A 50 2.29 -15.57 19.39
N PRO A 51 3.17 -16.10 18.53
CA PRO A 51 3.67 -15.37 17.37
C PRO A 51 2.56 -14.79 16.47
N ALA A 52 1.44 -15.49 16.30
CA ALA A 52 0.28 -15.00 15.55
C ALA A 52 -0.40 -13.78 16.22
N GLN A 53 -0.54 -13.80 17.55
CA GLN A 53 -1.12 -12.67 18.29
C GLN A 53 -0.19 -11.45 18.25
N SER A 54 1.13 -11.68 18.37
CA SER A 54 2.14 -10.64 18.27
C SER A 54 2.15 -9.96 16.91
N GLU A 55 2.10 -10.73 15.81
CA GLU A 55 1.95 -10.21 14.44
C GLU A 55 0.65 -9.42 14.27
N PHE A 56 -0.48 -9.95 14.75
CA PHE A 56 -1.77 -9.27 14.68
C PHE A 56 -1.75 -7.93 15.42
N ASN A 57 -1.22 -7.90 16.63
CA ASN A 57 -1.09 -6.67 17.43
C ASN A 57 -0.12 -5.67 16.77
N TYR A 58 0.95 -6.17 16.16
CA TYR A 58 1.88 -5.34 15.40
C TYR A 58 1.16 -4.65 14.23
N LEU A 59 0.39 -5.41 13.44
CA LEU A 59 -0.40 -4.88 12.32
C LEU A 59 -1.49 -3.90 12.79
N ASN A 60 -2.15 -4.18 13.91
CA ASN A 60 -3.15 -3.28 14.51
C ASN A 60 -2.55 -1.96 14.98
N THR A 61 -1.28 -1.96 15.40
CA THR A 61 -0.56 -0.73 15.72
C THR A 61 -0.11 -0.03 14.44
N ALA A 62 0.45 -0.77 13.48
CA ALA A 62 0.95 -0.20 12.23
C ALA A 62 -0.16 0.51 11.43
N ARG A 63 -1.39 -0.04 11.41
CA ARG A 63 -2.53 0.57 10.70
C ARG A 63 -3.00 1.91 11.24
N THR A 64 -2.58 2.31 12.45
CA THR A 64 -2.93 3.63 13.01
C THR A 64 -1.97 4.72 12.57
N LEU A 65 -0.82 4.36 11.99
CA LEU A 65 0.16 5.30 11.48
C LEU A 65 -0.42 6.06 10.27
N GLU A 66 -0.18 7.36 10.21
CA GLU A 66 -0.76 8.25 9.18
C GLU A 66 -0.37 7.84 7.76
N LEU A 67 0.84 7.32 7.57
CA LEU A 67 1.37 6.91 6.27
C LEU A 67 1.21 5.41 6.01
N TYR A 68 0.46 4.68 6.84
CA TYR A 68 0.21 3.26 6.61
C TYR A 68 -0.60 3.05 5.32
N GLY A 69 -0.03 2.29 4.39
CA GLY A 69 -0.68 1.98 3.12
C GLY A 69 -0.85 3.20 2.19
N VAL A 70 -0.04 4.25 2.37
CA VAL A 70 -0.07 5.44 1.53
C VAL A 70 1.04 5.40 0.48
N GLU A 71 0.67 5.39 -0.80
CA GLU A 71 1.62 5.56 -1.91
C GLU A 71 1.76 7.06 -2.22
N LEU A 72 2.96 7.63 -2.00
CA LEU A 72 3.21 9.07 -2.18
C LEU A 72 3.88 9.39 -3.52
N HIS A 73 3.31 10.38 -4.22
CA HIS A 73 3.81 10.90 -5.49
C HIS A 73 4.08 12.40 -5.41
N TYR A 74 5.23 12.84 -5.93
CA TYR A 74 5.56 14.26 -6.04
C TYR A 74 4.70 14.98 -7.08
N ALA A 75 4.15 16.13 -6.68
CA ALA A 75 3.40 16.99 -7.56
C ALA A 75 3.58 18.47 -7.17
N ARG A 76 3.07 19.35 -8.02
CA ARG A 76 2.87 20.77 -7.73
C ARG A 76 1.42 21.14 -7.90
N ASP A 77 0.92 22.01 -7.04
CA ASP A 77 -0.43 22.58 -7.19
C ASP A 77 -0.49 23.61 -8.33
N GLN A 78 -1.64 24.26 -8.49
CA GLN A 78 -1.85 25.31 -9.48
C GLN A 78 -0.99 26.57 -9.21
N SER A 79 -0.61 26.79 -7.94
CA SER A 79 0.27 27.85 -7.48
C SER A 79 1.75 27.49 -7.60
N ASN A 80 2.08 26.34 -8.21
CA ASN A 80 3.44 25.80 -8.36
C ASN A 80 4.13 25.50 -7.01
N THR A 81 3.37 25.30 -5.95
CA THR A 81 3.84 24.86 -4.64
C THR A 81 4.09 23.36 -4.64
N GLU A 82 5.21 22.93 -4.08
CA GLU A 82 5.56 21.52 -3.97
C GLU A 82 4.69 20.81 -2.92
N ILE A 83 4.11 19.68 -3.32
CA ILE A 83 3.20 18.86 -2.53
C ILE A 83 3.45 17.38 -2.80
N LEU A 84 2.87 16.54 -1.95
CA LEU A 84 2.82 15.10 -2.15
C LEU A 84 1.36 14.65 -2.27
N ILE A 85 1.06 13.89 -3.32
CA ILE A 85 -0.23 13.22 -3.50
C ILE A 85 -0.10 11.81 -2.96
N GLY A 86 -0.86 11.49 -1.92
CA GLY A 86 -0.99 10.16 -1.35
C GLY A 86 -2.21 9.43 -1.89
N VAL A 87 -2.01 8.21 -2.37
CA VAL A 87 -3.08 7.28 -2.70
C VAL A 87 -3.21 6.28 -1.56
N MET A 88 -4.41 6.17 -0.98
CA MET A 88 -4.70 5.27 0.13
C MET A 88 -5.99 4.48 -0.12
N SER A 89 -6.28 3.49 0.73
CA SER A 89 -7.49 2.67 0.59
C SER A 89 -8.79 3.48 0.67
N THR A 90 -8.78 4.63 1.36
CA THR A 90 -9.97 5.47 1.56
C THR A 90 -10.13 6.59 0.52
N GLY A 91 -9.07 6.98 -0.18
CA GLY A 91 -9.11 8.13 -1.09
C GLY A 91 -7.75 8.63 -1.57
N ILE A 92 -7.77 9.85 -2.13
CA ILE A 92 -6.59 10.64 -2.47
C ILE A 92 -6.38 11.67 -1.38
N VAL A 93 -5.14 11.85 -0.93
CA VAL A 93 -4.76 12.79 0.12
C VAL A 93 -3.65 13.71 -0.39
N VAL A 94 -3.67 14.98 0.01
CA VAL A 94 -2.62 15.94 -0.33
C VAL A 94 -1.86 16.31 0.93
N TYR A 95 -0.54 16.15 0.88
CA TYR A 95 0.37 16.54 1.94
C TYR A 95 1.22 17.73 1.49
N LYS A 96 1.45 18.66 2.42
CA LYS A 96 2.38 19.78 2.26
C LYS A 96 3.26 19.82 3.49
N ASN A 97 4.57 19.90 3.31
CA ASN A 97 5.54 19.85 4.42
C ASN A 97 5.32 18.64 5.35
N ARG A 98 4.97 17.48 4.77
CA ARG A 98 4.63 16.23 5.49
C ARG A 98 3.39 16.31 6.39
N VAL A 99 2.61 17.38 6.31
CA VAL A 99 1.33 17.52 7.00
C VAL A 99 0.20 17.31 6.00
N ARG A 100 -0.80 16.50 6.38
CA ARG A 100 -2.00 16.31 5.58
C ARG A 100 -2.84 17.59 5.53
N ILE A 101 -3.10 18.11 4.33
CA ILE A 101 -3.87 19.34 4.13
C ILE A 101 -5.28 19.04 3.62
N ASN A 102 -5.43 18.11 2.67
CA ASN A 102 -6.72 17.76 2.08
C ASN A 102 -6.90 16.25 1.98
N CYS A 103 -8.14 15.79 2.09
CA CYS A 103 -8.53 14.40 1.86
C CYS A 103 -9.75 14.36 0.94
N PHE A 104 -9.66 13.54 -0.11
CA PHE A 104 -10.69 13.33 -1.11
C PHE A 104 -11.09 11.86 -1.10
N PRO A 105 -12.14 11.50 -0.33
CA PRO A 105 -12.60 10.12 -0.26
C PRO A 105 -13.00 9.59 -1.64
N TRP A 106 -12.79 8.29 -1.88
CA TRP A 106 -13.16 7.69 -3.16
C TRP A 106 -14.60 7.96 -3.56
N LEU A 107 -15.54 7.99 -2.59
CA LEU A 107 -16.96 8.26 -2.81
C LEU A 107 -17.25 9.67 -3.37
N LYS A 108 -16.40 10.66 -3.05
CA LYS A 108 -16.52 12.03 -3.56
C LYS A 108 -15.90 12.21 -4.95
N ILE A 109 -15.06 11.27 -5.40
CA ILE A 109 -14.38 11.36 -6.69
C ILE A 109 -15.28 10.77 -7.79
N VAL A 110 -15.54 11.57 -8.82
CA VAL A 110 -16.34 11.19 -10.00
C VAL A 110 -15.44 10.68 -11.11
N LYS A 111 -14.34 11.40 -11.37
CA LYS A 111 -13.44 11.09 -12.49
C LYS A 111 -12.01 11.43 -12.14
N ILE A 112 -11.10 10.57 -12.60
CA ILE A 112 -9.66 10.77 -12.51
C ILE A 112 -9.09 10.69 -13.93
N SER A 113 -8.37 11.72 -14.33
CA SER A 113 -7.81 11.82 -15.69
C SER A 113 -6.45 12.49 -15.66
N PHE A 114 -5.72 12.40 -16.77
CA PHE A 114 -4.46 13.12 -16.93
C PHE A 114 -4.24 13.53 -18.37
N LYS A 115 -3.46 14.60 -18.57
CA LYS A 115 -3.01 15.09 -19.88
C LYS A 115 -1.55 15.53 -19.77
N CYS A 116 -0.68 14.90 -20.55
CA CYS A 116 0.77 15.13 -20.48
C CYS A 116 1.29 14.95 -19.04
N LYS A 117 1.79 16.02 -18.40
CA LYS A 117 2.25 16.02 -17.00
C LYS A 117 1.18 16.48 -16.00
N GLN A 118 -0.03 16.79 -16.45
CA GLN A 118 -1.09 17.32 -15.61
C GLN A 118 -2.05 16.21 -15.19
N PHE A 119 -2.27 16.07 -13.89
CA PHE A 119 -3.18 15.13 -13.26
C PHE A 119 -4.43 15.87 -12.77
N PHE A 120 -5.60 15.29 -12.99
CA PHE A 120 -6.89 15.92 -12.68
C PHE A 120 -7.79 15.00 -11.87
N VAL A 121 -8.42 15.56 -10.85
CA VAL A 121 -9.43 14.89 -10.00
C VAL A 121 -10.71 15.70 -10.02
N GLN A 122 -11.77 15.14 -10.56
CA GLN A 122 -13.09 15.74 -10.60
C GLN A 122 -13.91 15.22 -9.41
N LEU A 123 -14.37 16.14 -8.56
CA LEU A 123 -15.20 15.83 -7.41
C LEU A 123 -16.68 15.93 -7.76
N ARG A 124 -17.50 15.20 -7.01
CA ARG A 124 -18.96 15.24 -7.12
C ARG A 124 -19.44 16.62 -6.67
N ARG A 125 -20.34 17.21 -7.45
CA ARG A 125 -21.05 18.45 -7.09
C ARG A 125 -21.85 18.24 -5.80
N GLU A 126 -21.63 19.10 -4.81
CA GLU A 126 -22.47 19.16 -3.61
C GLU A 126 -23.72 20.03 -3.85
N VAL A 127 -24.79 19.84 -3.08
CA VAL A 127 -26.12 20.48 -3.31
C VAL A 127 -26.03 22.00 -3.33
N ASN A 128 -25.09 22.58 -2.59
CA ASN A 128 -24.91 24.03 -2.46
C ASN A 128 -23.92 24.60 -3.48
N GLU A 129 -23.21 23.76 -4.23
CA GLU A 129 -22.25 24.21 -5.24
C GLU A 129 -22.94 24.34 -6.60
N THR A 130 -22.68 25.43 -7.31
CA THR A 130 -23.23 25.66 -8.65
C THR A 130 -22.38 25.03 -9.76
N ARG A 131 -21.12 24.68 -9.47
CA ARG A 131 -20.15 24.14 -10.42
C ARG A 131 -19.48 22.89 -9.89
N GLU A 132 -19.01 22.05 -10.79
CA GLU A 132 -18.19 20.90 -10.45
C GLU A 132 -16.78 21.36 -10.04
N THR A 133 -16.24 20.75 -8.98
CA THR A 133 -14.87 21.03 -8.51
C THR A 133 -13.88 20.15 -9.25
N LEU A 134 -12.99 20.78 -10.04
CA LEU A 134 -11.91 20.11 -10.77
C LEU A 134 -10.55 20.51 -10.18
N LEU A 135 -9.89 19.57 -9.53
CA LEU A 135 -8.54 19.74 -8.99
C LEU A 135 -7.51 19.41 -10.06
N GLY A 136 -6.47 20.23 -10.16
CA GLY A 136 -5.39 20.07 -11.13
C GLY A 136 -4.02 20.10 -10.46
N PHE A 137 -3.18 19.14 -10.81
CA PHE A 137 -1.84 18.96 -10.26
C PHE A 137 -0.81 18.75 -11.37
N ASN A 138 0.36 19.34 -11.24
CA ASN A 138 1.46 19.20 -12.18
C ASN A 138 2.50 18.22 -11.66
N MET A 139 2.71 17.12 -12.37
CA MET A 139 3.70 16.10 -12.05
C MET A 139 5.06 16.45 -12.66
N VAL A 140 6.12 15.83 -12.15
CA VAL A 140 7.49 16.02 -12.65
C VAL A 140 7.66 15.65 -14.13
N ASN A 141 6.95 14.61 -14.59
CA ASN A 141 6.95 14.18 -15.99
C ASN A 141 5.71 13.34 -16.32
N TYR A 142 5.53 13.01 -17.60
CA TYR A 142 4.43 12.17 -18.09
C TYR A 142 4.38 10.79 -17.42
N ARG A 143 5.53 10.15 -17.19
CA ARG A 143 5.60 8.81 -16.60
C ARG A 143 5.07 8.82 -15.17
N ALA A 144 5.52 9.77 -14.34
CA ALA A 144 5.04 9.94 -12.98
C ALA A 144 3.53 10.21 -12.94
N CYS A 145 3.02 11.02 -13.88
CA CYS A 145 1.59 11.29 -14.00
C CYS A 145 0.78 10.05 -14.38
N LYS A 146 1.25 9.29 -15.38
CA LYS A 146 0.62 8.03 -15.79
C LYS A 146 0.66 7.00 -14.66
N ASN A 147 1.74 6.92 -13.89
CA ASN A 147 1.87 6.02 -12.75
C ASN A 147 0.85 6.37 -11.66
N LEU A 148 0.81 7.63 -11.20
CA LEU A 148 -0.19 8.09 -10.23
C LEU A 148 -1.62 7.79 -10.70
N TRP A 149 -1.91 8.03 -11.99
CA TRP A 149 -3.22 7.71 -12.54
C TRP A 149 -3.54 6.20 -12.49
N LYS A 150 -2.59 5.33 -12.83
CA LYS A 150 -2.78 3.86 -12.71
C LYS A 150 -3.05 3.45 -11.26
N THR A 151 -2.21 3.89 -10.32
CA THR A 151 -2.35 3.61 -8.89
C THR A 151 -3.73 4.04 -8.39
N CYS A 152 -4.16 5.26 -8.74
CA CYS A 152 -5.50 5.75 -8.39
C CYS A 152 -6.63 4.88 -8.95
N VAL A 153 -6.54 4.44 -10.21
CA VAL A 153 -7.54 3.58 -10.85
C VAL A 153 -7.59 2.20 -10.19
N GLU A 154 -6.44 1.62 -9.86
CA GLU A 154 -6.32 0.33 -9.16
C GLU A 154 -6.96 0.40 -7.78
N HIS A 155 -6.58 1.39 -6.97
CA HIS A 155 -7.13 1.55 -5.62
C HIS A 155 -8.63 1.86 -5.63
N HIS A 156 -9.08 2.78 -6.48
CA HIS A 156 -10.50 3.10 -6.61
C HIS A 156 -11.31 1.87 -7.03
N THR A 157 -10.83 1.11 -8.02
CA THR A 157 -11.52 -0.12 -8.47
C THR A 157 -11.53 -1.19 -7.39
N PHE A 158 -10.40 -1.41 -6.72
CA PHE A 158 -10.25 -2.48 -5.73
C PHE A 158 -11.09 -2.26 -4.48
N PHE A 159 -11.05 -1.05 -3.91
CA PHE A 159 -11.70 -0.72 -2.64
C PHE A 159 -13.15 -0.22 -2.77
N ARG A 160 -13.54 0.35 -3.93
CA ARG A 160 -14.88 0.95 -4.09
C ARG A 160 -15.86 0.06 -4.86
N LEU A 161 -15.40 -0.69 -5.85
CA LEU A 161 -16.31 -1.39 -6.76
C LEU A 161 -16.53 -2.86 -6.33
N ASP A 162 -17.79 -3.30 -6.31
CA ASP A 162 -18.13 -4.70 -6.08
C ASP A 162 -17.55 -5.60 -7.19
N ARG A 163 -17.44 -5.07 -8.40
CA ARG A 163 -16.88 -5.73 -9.59
C ARG A 163 -16.14 -4.72 -10.46
N PRO A 164 -15.05 -5.10 -11.13
CA PRO A 164 -14.38 -4.19 -12.07
C PRO A 164 -15.32 -3.84 -13.23
N VAL A 165 -15.20 -2.60 -13.73
CA VAL A 165 -16.04 -2.14 -14.85
C VAL A 165 -15.80 -3.04 -16.06
N PRO A 166 -16.83 -3.71 -16.61
CA PRO A 166 -16.65 -4.60 -17.75
C PRO A 166 -16.17 -3.81 -18.97
N PRO A 167 -15.26 -4.37 -19.79
CA PRO A 167 -14.79 -3.70 -20.98
C PRO A 167 -15.97 -3.45 -21.92
N GLN A 168 -16.20 -2.19 -22.31
CA GLN A 168 -17.16 -1.90 -23.35
C GLN A 168 -16.74 -2.58 -24.66
N LYS A 169 -17.60 -3.44 -25.20
CA LYS A 169 -17.40 -4.19 -26.45
C LYS A 169 -17.54 -3.28 -27.68
N ASN A 170 -16.80 -2.17 -27.72
CA ASN A 170 -16.75 -1.33 -28.92
C ASN A 170 -15.58 -1.80 -29.78
N PHE A 171 -15.86 -2.69 -30.73
CA PHE A 171 -14.89 -3.27 -31.67
C PHE A 171 -14.02 -2.22 -32.39
N PHE A 172 -14.56 -1.03 -32.64
CA PHE A 172 -13.85 0.09 -33.29
C PHE A 172 -13.00 0.94 -32.33
N ALA A 173 -13.22 0.86 -31.01
CA ALA A 173 -12.46 1.65 -30.04
C ALA A 173 -10.99 1.19 -29.93
N HIS A 174 -10.68 -0.04 -30.35
CA HIS A 174 -9.34 -0.62 -30.32
C HIS A 174 -8.36 0.01 -31.33
N TYR A 175 -8.88 0.58 -32.42
CA TYR A 175 -8.09 1.12 -33.53
C TYR A 175 -7.88 2.65 -33.45
N PHE A 176 -8.71 3.39 -32.69
CA PHE A 176 -8.68 4.87 -32.68
C PHE A 176 -8.44 5.52 -31.30
N THR A 177 -8.11 4.76 -30.26
CA THR A 177 -7.81 5.35 -28.93
C THR A 177 -6.33 5.71 -28.78
N LEU A 178 -6.00 6.98 -29.05
CA LEU A 178 -4.73 7.59 -28.66
C LEU A 178 -4.76 7.90 -27.15
N GLY A 179 -4.53 6.88 -26.32
CA GLY A 179 -4.63 7.01 -24.86
C GLY A 179 -4.13 5.78 -24.09
N SER A 180 -4.09 5.87 -22.77
CA SER A 180 -3.72 4.75 -21.90
C SER A 180 -4.77 3.64 -21.98
N LYS A 181 -4.37 2.42 -22.40
CA LYS A 181 -5.24 1.23 -22.47
C LYS A 181 -5.32 0.45 -21.14
N PHE A 182 -4.71 0.99 -20.08
CA PHE A 182 -4.67 0.33 -18.78
C PHE A 182 -6.09 0.11 -18.23
N ARG A 183 -6.31 -1.08 -17.71
CA ARG A 183 -7.52 -1.47 -16.99
C ARG A 183 -7.12 -2.34 -15.82
N TYR A 184 -7.87 -2.22 -14.74
CA TYR A 184 -7.72 -3.13 -13.62
C TYR A 184 -8.00 -4.57 -14.07
N CYS A 185 -7.03 -5.45 -13.84
CA CYS A 185 -7.14 -6.89 -14.07
C CYS A 185 -6.92 -7.60 -12.74
N GLY A 186 -8.00 -8.08 -12.11
CA GLY A 186 -7.92 -8.74 -10.81
C GLY A 186 -9.29 -8.92 -10.16
N ARG A 187 -9.30 -9.47 -8.95
CA ARG A 187 -10.48 -9.51 -8.07
C ARG A 187 -10.54 -8.22 -7.26
N THR A 188 -11.73 -7.68 -7.02
CA THR A 188 -11.92 -6.58 -6.06
C THR A 188 -11.83 -7.09 -4.62
N GLU A 189 -11.81 -6.19 -3.63
CA GLU A 189 -11.83 -6.57 -2.21
C GLU A 189 -13.06 -7.45 -1.91
N VAL A 190 -14.24 -7.03 -2.37
CA VAL A 190 -15.51 -7.75 -2.18
C VAL A 190 -15.44 -9.15 -2.77
N GLN A 191 -14.91 -9.30 -3.99
CA GLN A 191 -14.74 -10.61 -4.63
C GLN A 191 -13.73 -11.49 -3.88
N SER A 192 -12.67 -10.90 -3.31
CA SER A 192 -11.64 -11.62 -2.57
C SER A 192 -12.15 -12.11 -1.21
N VAL A 193 -12.90 -11.28 -0.49
CA VAL A 193 -13.56 -11.64 0.77
C VAL A 193 -14.60 -12.74 0.54
N GLN A 194 -15.42 -12.61 -0.50
CA GLN A 194 -16.45 -13.60 -0.82
C GLN A 194 -15.83 -14.96 -1.18
N TYR A 195 -14.80 -14.96 -2.03
CA TYR A 195 -14.05 -16.17 -2.36
C TYR A 195 -13.42 -16.83 -1.13
N GLY A 196 -12.88 -16.04 -0.20
CA GLY A 196 -12.34 -16.55 1.06
C GLY A 196 -13.39 -17.24 1.94
N LYS A 197 -14.58 -16.64 2.04
CA LYS A 197 -15.73 -17.23 2.77
C LYS A 197 -16.20 -18.54 2.13
N GLU A 198 -16.32 -18.56 0.80
CA GLU A 198 -16.79 -19.73 0.05
C GLU A 198 -15.79 -20.89 0.07
N LYS A 199 -14.48 -20.59 0.01
CA LYS A 199 -13.45 -21.62 -0.05
C LYS A 199 -12.98 -22.16 1.30
N GLY A 200 -13.37 -21.52 2.42
CA GLY A 200 -13.22 -22.04 3.78
C GLY A 200 -12.02 -22.97 4.01
N ILE A 201 -10.80 -22.53 3.68
CA ILE A 201 -9.63 -23.41 3.75
C ILE A 201 -9.16 -23.46 5.21
N LYS A 202 -9.65 -24.46 5.95
CA LYS A 202 -9.39 -24.63 7.39
C LYS A 202 -7.94 -25.05 7.70
N ASP A 203 -7.21 -25.62 6.73
CA ASP A 203 -5.89 -26.22 6.95
C ASP A 203 -4.72 -25.50 6.24
N ARG A 204 -4.79 -24.17 6.06
CA ARG A 204 -3.60 -23.44 5.57
C ARG A 204 -2.53 -23.41 6.66
N VAL A 205 -1.55 -24.30 6.55
CA VAL A 205 -0.29 -24.17 7.30
C VAL A 205 0.40 -22.90 6.82
N PHE A 206 0.45 -21.89 7.69
CA PHE A 206 1.16 -20.65 7.42
C PHE A 206 2.66 -20.88 7.65
N ALA A 207 3.41 -21.08 6.58
CA ALA A 207 4.87 -21.18 6.65
C ALA A 207 5.45 -19.81 7.00
N ARG A 208 5.96 -19.66 8.23
CA ARG A 208 6.63 -18.44 8.69
C ARG A 208 8.05 -18.44 8.11
N SER A 209 8.43 -17.33 7.50
CA SER A 209 9.81 -17.08 7.08
C SER A 209 10.41 -16.02 8.00
N PRO A 210 11.58 -16.25 8.61
CA PRO A 210 12.22 -15.26 9.45
C PRO A 210 12.47 -13.95 8.70
N SER A 211 12.47 -12.84 9.43
CA SER A 211 12.85 -11.55 8.85
C SER A 211 14.26 -11.61 8.25
N LYS A 212 14.40 -11.18 6.98
CA LYS A 212 15.73 -11.05 6.37
C LYS A 212 16.39 -9.80 6.97
N PRO A 213 17.66 -9.87 7.42
CA PRO A 213 18.39 -8.69 7.81
C PRO A 213 18.41 -7.74 6.61
N LEU A 214 18.04 -6.47 6.82
CA LEU A 214 18.20 -5.45 5.81
C LEU A 214 19.70 -5.41 5.49
N ALA A 215 20.10 -5.98 4.34
CA ALA A 215 21.49 -5.90 3.90
C ALA A 215 21.86 -4.43 3.95
N ARG A 216 22.90 -4.10 4.73
CA ARG A 216 23.39 -2.75 4.97
C ARG A 216 23.88 -2.17 3.64
N LYS A 217 22.95 -1.79 2.77
CA LYS A 217 23.24 -1.05 1.55
C LYS A 217 23.76 0.30 2.02
N LEU A 218 25.07 0.48 1.89
CA LEU A 218 25.71 1.79 1.79
C LEU A 218 25.11 2.52 0.58
N MET A 219 23.90 3.05 0.73
CA MET A 219 23.31 4.05 -0.13
C MET A 219 22.50 4.95 0.78
N GLY A 220 22.95 6.21 0.85
CA GLY A 220 22.59 7.18 1.87
C GLY A 220 21.09 7.40 2.01
N GLY A 221 20.68 7.57 3.27
CA GLY A 221 19.38 8.08 3.66
C GLY A 221 18.20 7.23 3.17
N THR A 222 17.34 6.80 4.08
CA THR A 222 15.90 6.79 3.77
C THR A 222 15.44 8.23 3.58
N ASP A 223 15.94 8.86 2.53
CA ASP A 223 15.37 10.08 2.03
C ASP A 223 14.11 9.64 1.32
N TRP A 224 12.98 9.81 2.00
CA TRP A 224 11.65 9.62 1.44
C TRP A 224 11.54 10.28 0.05
N GLU A 225 12.33 11.32 -0.18
CA GLU A 225 12.48 11.99 -1.46
C GLU A 225 13.12 11.17 -2.57
N ALA A 226 14.06 10.28 -2.28
CA ALA A 226 14.66 9.40 -3.28
C ALA A 226 13.69 8.30 -3.72
N VAL A 227 12.92 7.72 -2.77
CA VAL A 227 11.93 6.66 -3.06
C VAL A 227 10.76 7.21 -3.88
N SER A 228 10.22 8.38 -3.52
CA SER A 228 9.14 9.01 -4.28
C SER A 228 9.62 9.65 -5.61
N ARG A 229 10.89 10.08 -5.74
CA ARG A 229 11.46 10.54 -7.03
C ARG A 229 11.79 9.38 -7.97
N ASN A 230 12.18 8.23 -7.44
CA ASN A 230 12.50 7.01 -8.18
C ASN A 230 11.36 5.98 -8.16
N SER A 231 10.09 6.40 -8.17
CA SER A 231 8.92 5.52 -8.32
C SER A 231 8.89 4.86 -9.71
N LEU A 232 9.83 3.92 -9.85
CA LEU A 232 9.97 2.84 -10.81
C LEU A 232 9.84 1.53 -10.01
N SER A 233 8.87 1.44 -9.10
CA SER A 233 8.48 0.16 -8.55
C SER A 233 7.58 -0.52 -9.57
N ASP A 234 8.20 -1.16 -10.56
CA ASP A 234 7.62 -2.26 -11.33
C ASP A 234 7.77 -3.59 -10.54
N GLU A 235 7.79 -3.53 -9.20
CA GLU A 235 7.58 -4.71 -8.38
C GLU A 235 6.07 -4.94 -8.30
N ARG A 236 5.62 -5.67 -9.31
CA ARG A 236 4.43 -6.52 -9.37
C ARG A 236 4.06 -7.04 -7.98
N LEU A 237 3.36 -6.23 -7.19
CA LEU A 237 2.47 -6.64 -6.11
C LEU A 237 1.23 -7.31 -6.71
N GLU A 238 1.45 -8.24 -7.65
CA GLU A 238 0.50 -9.34 -7.75
C GLU A 238 0.61 -10.02 -6.39
N THR A 239 -0.44 -9.91 -5.59
CA THR A 239 -0.75 -10.98 -4.65
C THR A 239 -0.59 -12.26 -5.46
N GLN A 240 0.51 -12.99 -5.28
CA GLN A 240 0.67 -14.30 -5.88
C GLN A 240 -0.49 -15.09 -5.31
N SER A 241 -1.59 -15.14 -6.05
CA SER A 241 -2.66 -16.07 -5.79
C SER A 241 -1.95 -17.41 -5.77
N LEU A 242 -2.08 -18.12 -4.65
CA LEU A 242 -1.54 -19.46 -4.48
C LEU A 242 -1.72 -20.24 -5.80
N PRO A 243 -0.70 -21.02 -6.22
CA PRO A 243 -0.82 -21.80 -7.44
C PRO A 243 -2.12 -22.58 -7.41
N THR A 244 -2.98 -22.34 -8.40
CA THR A 244 -4.21 -23.12 -8.60
C THR A 244 -3.77 -24.54 -8.93
N ARG A 245 -3.60 -25.39 -7.91
CA ARG A 245 -3.53 -26.83 -8.15
C ARG A 245 -4.92 -27.24 -8.63
N SER A 246 -5.05 -27.43 -9.94
CA SER A 246 -6.14 -28.21 -10.51
C SER A 246 -6.20 -29.56 -9.78
N PRO A 247 -7.39 -30.10 -9.46
CA PRO A 247 -7.49 -31.46 -8.93
C PRO A 247 -6.89 -32.44 -9.95
N PRO A 248 -6.23 -33.52 -9.51
CA PRO A 248 -5.84 -34.59 -10.44
C PRO A 248 -7.11 -35.11 -11.12
N GLY A 249 -7.05 -35.20 -12.45
CA GLY A 249 -8.15 -35.72 -13.27
C GLY A 249 -8.57 -37.11 -12.80
N THR A 250 -9.88 -37.33 -12.81
CA THR A 250 -10.49 -38.66 -12.69
C THR A 250 -9.87 -39.63 -13.71
N PRO A 251 -9.66 -40.92 -13.36
CA PRO A 251 -9.18 -41.90 -14.32
C PRO A 251 -10.26 -42.15 -15.38
N ASN A 252 -9.84 -42.19 -16.64
CA ASN A 252 -10.67 -42.64 -17.76
C ASN A 252 -11.14 -44.10 -17.51
N GLN A 253 -12.43 -44.33 -17.69
CA GLN A 253 -12.98 -45.55 -18.28
C GLN A 253 -13.77 -45.17 -19.51
#